data_AF-A0A0G1FCZ5-F1
#
_entry.id   AF-A0A0G1FCZ5-F1
#
_cell.length_a   1.000
_cell.length_b   1.000
_cell.length_c   1.000
_cell.angle_alpha   90.00
_cell.angle_beta   90.00
_cell.angle_gamma   90.00
#
_symmetry.space_group_name_H-M   'P 1'
#
loop_
_entity.id
_entity.type
_entity.pdbx_description
1 polymer ?
#
loop_
_entity_poly.entity_id
_entity_poly.type
_entity_poly.pdbx_seq_one_letter_code
_entity_poly.pdbx_strand_id
1 'polypeptide(L)'
;MPDEVSQPKRVIATHSVRATRPGRRLIFLFIIVVIGLAVSLVFKIWPIAKISIKPDIHALTGEFQIKVDLDISSPNPATRVMPGRIMAVGEDSNILAGQNYFVRNIKGTSLVFSQADLDSVTISVLAKLAGEQAALLPESVKVEEGDWSVGSSGRLFFSNLTARGQFYSRLPLHYWSQEVAGRPIKEVTQILSDKPGVDKVEIRLYPFFFSNISQKIPKNQSNIRFTLDTN
;
A
#
# COMPACT_ATOMS: atom_id res chain seq x y z
N MET A 1 -100.89 -40.46 -16.14
CA MET A 1 -100.78 -39.88 -17.50
C MET A 1 -102.09 -39.18 -17.80
N PRO A 2 -102.10 -37.95 -18.35
CA PRO A 2 -101.17 -37.48 -19.39
C PRO A 2 -100.15 -36.43 -18.94
N ASP A 3 -99.07 -36.41 -19.70
CA ASP A 3 -97.97 -35.43 -19.79
C ASP A 3 -98.44 -34.13 -20.46
N GLU A 4 -97.76 -32.99 -20.20
CA GLU A 4 -97.16 -32.17 -21.28
C GLU A 4 -96.19 -31.10 -20.73
N VAL A 5 -95.26 -30.71 -21.60
CA VAL A 5 -93.93 -30.15 -21.35
C VAL A 5 -93.82 -28.69 -21.85
N SER A 6 -92.81 -27.98 -21.32
CA SER A 6 -92.06 -26.86 -21.93
C SER A 6 -92.37 -25.45 -21.38
N GLN A 7 -91.40 -24.57 -21.10
CA GLN A 7 -90.15 -24.30 -21.84
C GLN A 7 -88.93 -23.92 -20.97
N PRO A 8 -87.69 -24.02 -21.50
CA PRO A 8 -86.47 -23.66 -20.78
C PRO A 8 -86.17 -22.15 -20.85
N LYS A 9 -85.97 -21.54 -19.68
CA LYS A 9 -85.50 -20.16 -19.53
C LYS A 9 -84.00 -20.11 -19.87
N ARG A 10 -83.63 -19.53 -21.01
CA ARG A 10 -82.23 -19.27 -21.39
C ARG A 10 -81.55 -18.40 -20.33
N VAL A 11 -80.55 -18.96 -19.65
CA VAL A 11 -79.63 -18.27 -18.75
C VAL A 11 -78.47 -17.76 -19.60
N ILE A 12 -78.38 -16.44 -19.80
CA ILE A 12 -77.12 -15.80 -20.22
C ILE A 12 -76.45 -15.32 -18.95
N ALA A 13 -75.61 -16.16 -18.36
CA ALA A 13 -74.76 -15.79 -17.25
C ALA A 13 -73.55 -15.02 -17.79
N THR A 14 -73.62 -13.70 -17.72
CA THR A 14 -72.48 -12.81 -17.94
C THR A 14 -71.48 -13.03 -16.81
N HIS A 15 -70.45 -13.85 -17.05
CA HIS A 15 -69.33 -14.01 -16.13
C HIS A 15 -68.53 -12.70 -16.07
N SER A 16 -68.86 -11.84 -15.10
CA SER A 16 -67.96 -10.76 -14.70
C SER A 16 -66.80 -11.38 -13.93
N VAL A 17 -65.64 -11.50 -14.58
CA VAL A 17 -64.39 -11.90 -13.93
C VAL A 17 -63.99 -10.75 -13.01
N ARG A 18 -64.40 -10.86 -11.75
CA ARG A 18 -64.05 -9.90 -10.70
C ARG A 18 -62.58 -10.12 -10.35
N ALA A 19 -61.70 -9.32 -10.96
CA ALA A 19 -60.29 -9.27 -10.60
C ALA A 19 -60.16 -8.92 -9.11
N THR A 20 -59.82 -9.91 -8.29
CA THR A 20 -59.60 -9.75 -6.85
C THR A 20 -58.29 -8.97 -6.65
N ARG A 21 -58.41 -7.71 -6.24
CA ARG A 21 -57.24 -6.90 -5.85
C ARG A 21 -56.55 -7.60 -4.68
N PRO A 22 -55.24 -7.94 -4.78
CA PRO A 22 -54.53 -8.59 -3.68
C PRO A 22 -54.55 -7.68 -2.45
N GLY A 23 -54.98 -8.21 -1.32
CA GLY A 23 -55.11 -7.45 -0.08
C GLY A 23 -53.77 -6.87 0.38
N ARG A 24 -53.77 -5.67 0.97
CA ARG A 24 -52.56 -4.97 1.47
C ARG A 24 -51.60 -5.86 2.26
N ARG A 25 -52.09 -6.89 2.97
CA ARG A 25 -51.29 -7.85 3.73
C ARG A 25 -50.37 -8.73 2.85
N LEU A 26 -50.82 -9.12 1.66
CA LEU A 26 -50.02 -9.89 0.68
C LEU A 26 -48.86 -9.06 0.11
N ILE A 27 -49.12 -7.77 -0.14
CA ILE A 27 -48.09 -6.82 -0.61
C ILE A 27 -47.03 -6.62 0.49
N PHE A 28 -47.45 -6.46 1.75
CA PHE A 28 -46.53 -6.33 2.89
C PHE A 28 -45.64 -7.57 3.07
N LEU A 29 -46.21 -8.78 2.99
CA LEU A 29 -45.45 -10.03 3.07
C LEU A 29 -44.43 -10.14 1.92
N PHE A 30 -44.83 -9.78 0.70
CA PHE A 30 -43.93 -9.79 -0.45
C PHE A 30 -42.74 -8.84 -0.26
N ILE A 31 -42.97 -7.64 0.27
CA ILE A 31 -41.90 -6.68 0.57
C ILE A 31 -40.93 -7.24 1.62
N ILE A 32 -41.43 -7.86 2.69
CA ILE A 32 -40.56 -8.47 3.72
C ILE A 32 -39.71 -9.60 3.12
N VAL A 33 -40.27 -10.42 2.24
CA VAL A 33 -39.53 -11.50 1.55
C VAL A 33 -38.46 -10.93 0.61
N VAL A 34 -38.79 -9.89 -0.16
CA VAL A 34 -37.83 -9.23 -1.07
C VAL A 34 -36.71 -8.55 -0.29
N ILE A 35 -37.02 -7.86 0.82
CA ILE A 35 -36.01 -7.28 1.72
C ILE A 35 -35.18 -8.40 2.36
N GLY A 36 -35.79 -9.49 2.82
CA GLY A 36 -35.08 -10.64 3.36
C GLY A 36 -34.13 -11.29 2.36
N LEU A 37 -34.53 -11.41 1.09
CA LEU A 37 -33.71 -11.91 0.00
C LEU A 37 -32.58 -10.94 -0.36
N ALA A 38 -32.87 -9.63 -0.43
CA ALA A 38 -31.86 -8.60 -0.68
C ALA A 38 -30.83 -8.55 0.45
N VAL A 39 -31.27 -8.59 1.71
CA VAL A 39 -30.42 -8.67 2.90
C VAL A 39 -29.60 -9.96 2.88
N SER A 40 -30.19 -11.11 2.55
CA SER A 40 -29.46 -12.38 2.39
C SER A 40 -28.42 -12.34 1.27
N LEU A 41 -28.73 -11.67 0.14
CA LEU A 41 -27.76 -11.44 -0.94
C LEU A 41 -26.63 -10.50 -0.50
N VAL A 42 -26.94 -9.47 0.27
CA VAL A 42 -25.97 -8.52 0.83
C VAL A 42 -25.08 -9.19 1.89
N PHE A 43 -25.63 -10.08 2.71
CA PHE A 43 -24.86 -10.93 3.63
C PHE A 43 -23.99 -11.96 2.88
N LYS A 44 -24.32 -12.28 1.62
CA LYS A 44 -23.47 -13.03 0.69
C LYS A 44 -22.47 -12.14 -0.07
N ILE A 45 -22.40 -10.84 0.16
CA ILE A 45 -21.27 -10.03 -0.33
C ILE A 45 -20.06 -10.51 0.46
N TRP A 46 -19.13 -11.14 -0.26
CA TRP A 46 -18.14 -12.03 0.32
C TRP A 46 -17.29 -11.38 1.41
N PRO A 47 -17.00 -12.11 2.51
CA PRO A 47 -16.12 -11.59 3.55
C PRO A 47 -14.78 -11.21 2.94
N ILE A 48 -14.26 -10.05 3.34
CA ILE A 48 -12.93 -9.55 2.96
C ILE A 48 -12.04 -9.59 4.20
N ALA A 49 -10.86 -10.19 4.05
CA ALA A 49 -9.81 -10.14 5.07
C ALA A 49 -8.80 -9.07 4.69
N LYS A 50 -8.60 -8.09 5.57
CA LYS A 50 -7.45 -7.19 5.52
C LYS A 50 -6.42 -7.67 6.53
N ILE A 51 -5.22 -7.97 6.06
CA ILE A 51 -4.10 -8.44 6.87
C ILE A 51 -3.03 -7.35 6.82
N SER A 52 -2.85 -6.63 7.92
CA SER A 52 -1.76 -5.67 8.07
C SER A 52 -0.54 -6.36 8.66
N ILE A 53 0.60 -6.21 8.01
CA ILE A 53 1.87 -6.75 8.49
C ILE A 53 2.78 -5.58 8.82
N LYS A 54 3.19 -5.50 10.09
CA LYS A 54 4.30 -4.67 10.51
C LYS A 54 5.58 -5.49 10.29
N PRO A 55 6.45 -5.10 9.35
CA PRO A 55 7.67 -5.84 9.13
C PRO A 55 8.68 -5.56 10.23
N ASP A 56 9.63 -6.47 10.40
CA ASP A 56 10.80 -6.23 11.26
C ASP A 56 11.72 -5.20 10.59
N ILE A 57 12.05 -4.15 11.32
CA ILE A 57 12.81 -3.00 10.82
C ILE A 57 14.18 -2.99 11.46
N HIS A 58 15.21 -2.99 10.64
CA HIS A 58 16.61 -2.92 11.07
C HIS A 58 17.30 -1.70 10.50
N ALA A 59 18.23 -1.14 11.26
CA ALA A 59 19.08 -0.06 10.78
C ALA A 59 20.35 -0.63 10.16
N LEU A 60 20.74 -0.08 9.00
CA LEU A 60 22.03 -0.32 8.37
C LEU A 60 22.75 1.01 8.25
N THR A 61 24.04 1.01 8.60
CA THR A 61 24.95 2.12 8.38
C THR A 61 25.97 1.73 7.32
N GLY A 62 26.23 2.62 6.38
CA GLY A 62 27.23 2.45 5.34
C GLY A 62 28.13 3.67 5.24
N GLU A 63 29.42 3.41 5.03
CA GLU A 63 30.42 4.44 4.75
C GLU A 63 30.83 4.37 3.28
N PHE A 64 30.80 5.50 2.60
CA PHE A 64 31.21 5.57 1.20
C PHE A 64 31.65 6.97 0.81
N GLN A 65 32.58 7.03 -0.14
CA GLN A 65 32.96 8.28 -0.77
C GLN A 65 31.97 8.64 -1.88
N ILE A 66 31.58 9.92 -1.91
CA ILE A 66 30.89 10.55 -3.03
C ILE A 66 31.84 11.46 -3.81
N LYS A 67 31.47 11.71 -5.06
CA LYS A 67 32.16 12.65 -5.94
C LYS A 67 31.18 13.68 -6.45
N VAL A 68 31.50 14.97 -6.30
CA VAL A 68 30.81 16.07 -6.98
C VAL A 68 31.64 16.49 -8.17
N ASP A 69 31.01 16.46 -9.35
CA ASP A 69 31.64 16.78 -10.62
C ASP A 69 30.98 18.02 -11.22
N LEU A 70 31.79 19.01 -11.59
CA LEU A 70 31.30 20.27 -12.15
C LEU A 70 30.88 20.16 -13.62
N ASP A 71 31.29 19.09 -14.32
CA ASP A 71 31.14 18.97 -15.76
C ASP A 71 29.95 18.07 -16.17
N ILE A 72 29.26 17.47 -15.20
CA ILE A 72 28.07 16.63 -15.44
C ILE A 72 26.78 17.35 -15.04
N SER A 73 25.68 17.00 -15.70
CA SER A 73 24.36 17.60 -15.45
C SER A 73 23.38 16.69 -14.69
N SER A 74 23.73 15.42 -14.48
CA SER A 74 22.84 14.42 -13.86
C SER A 74 23.62 13.47 -12.97
N PRO A 75 23.05 13.03 -11.83
CA PRO A 75 23.72 12.10 -10.94
C PRO A 75 23.87 10.72 -11.58
N ASN A 76 24.97 10.04 -11.25
CA ASN A 76 25.22 8.65 -11.55
C ASN A 76 25.41 7.88 -10.22
N PRO A 77 24.34 7.26 -9.70
CA PRO A 77 24.37 6.54 -8.43
C PRO A 77 25.32 5.33 -8.43
N ALA A 78 25.49 4.66 -9.58
CA ALA A 78 26.36 3.49 -9.69
C ALA A 78 27.84 3.85 -9.46
N THR A 79 28.26 5.02 -9.94
CA THR A 79 29.62 5.55 -9.74
C THR A 79 29.71 6.53 -8.57
N ARG A 80 28.61 6.76 -7.84
CA ARG A 80 28.51 7.71 -6.71
C ARG A 80 28.94 9.13 -7.07
N VAL A 81 28.61 9.55 -8.29
CA VAL A 81 28.94 10.89 -8.80
C VAL A 81 27.66 11.71 -8.89
N MET A 82 27.70 12.96 -8.46
CA MET A 82 26.60 13.90 -8.57
C MET A 82 27.05 15.25 -9.15
N PRO A 83 26.14 15.98 -9.80
CA PRO A 83 26.49 17.29 -10.36
C PRO A 83 26.69 18.30 -9.24
N GLY A 84 27.55 19.28 -9.51
CA GLY A 84 27.69 20.46 -8.68
C GLY A 84 28.12 21.66 -9.50
N ARG A 85 28.15 22.82 -8.86
CA ARG A 85 28.63 24.06 -9.47
C ARG A 85 29.34 24.91 -8.43
N ILE A 86 30.15 25.85 -8.91
CA ILE A 86 30.67 26.89 -8.03
C ILE A 86 29.57 27.96 -7.83
N MET A 87 29.44 28.42 -6.59
CA MET A 87 28.52 29.50 -6.25
C MET A 87 28.92 30.77 -7.01
N ALA A 88 27.95 31.39 -7.67
CA ALA A 88 28.19 32.63 -8.42
C ALA A 88 28.28 33.83 -7.49
N VAL A 89 28.97 34.88 -7.94
CA VAL A 89 29.09 36.14 -7.19
C VAL A 89 27.69 36.77 -7.06
N GLY A 90 27.28 37.05 -5.82
CA GLY A 90 25.97 37.62 -5.51
C GLY A 90 24.88 36.61 -5.21
N GLU A 91 25.15 35.30 -5.28
CA GLU A 91 24.23 34.29 -4.75
C GLU A 91 24.25 34.24 -3.22
N ASP A 92 23.09 34.02 -2.62
CA ASP A 92 22.91 33.90 -1.17
C ASP A 92 22.72 32.42 -0.79
N SER A 93 23.57 31.95 0.13
CA SER A 93 23.50 30.57 0.65
C SER A 93 22.18 30.24 1.35
N ASN A 94 21.51 31.22 1.95
CA ASN A 94 20.23 31.02 2.63
C ASN A 94 19.10 30.77 1.62
N ILE A 95 19.13 31.46 0.47
CA ILE A 95 18.18 31.24 -0.62
C ILE A 95 18.39 29.85 -1.21
N LEU A 96 19.65 29.46 -1.44
CA LEU A 96 20.00 28.12 -1.92
C LEU A 96 19.56 27.03 -0.94
N ALA A 97 19.77 27.22 0.37
CA ALA A 97 19.28 26.29 1.39
C ALA A 97 17.76 26.16 1.38
N GLY A 98 17.02 27.26 1.22
CA GLY A 98 15.56 27.25 1.05
C GLY A 98 15.08 26.54 -0.21
N GLN A 99 15.97 26.32 -1.19
CA GLN A 99 15.73 25.56 -2.42
C GLN A 99 16.29 24.13 -2.37
N ASN A 100 16.67 23.64 -1.18
CA ASN A 100 17.26 22.32 -0.97
C ASN A 100 18.61 22.12 -1.69
N TYR A 101 19.44 23.16 -1.71
CA TYR A 101 20.84 23.07 -2.11
C TYR A 101 21.75 23.16 -0.88
N PHE A 102 22.82 22.39 -0.92
CA PHE A 102 23.92 22.50 0.02
C PHE A 102 25.01 23.42 -0.54
N VAL A 103 25.57 24.24 0.35
CA VAL A 103 26.74 25.07 0.07
C VAL A 103 27.87 24.62 1.00
N ARG A 104 29.04 24.32 0.43
CA ARG A 104 30.24 23.91 1.18
C ARG A 104 31.42 24.78 0.77
N ASN A 105 32.07 25.41 1.75
CA ASN A 105 33.31 26.15 1.49
C ASN A 105 34.51 25.19 1.59
N ILE A 106 35.21 25.00 0.48
CA ILE A 106 36.31 24.04 0.34
C ILE A 106 37.49 24.80 -0.23
N LYS A 107 38.53 25.03 0.59
CA LYS A 107 39.75 25.77 0.19
C LYS A 107 39.45 27.12 -0.48
N GLY A 108 38.48 27.87 0.05
CA GLY A 108 38.09 29.18 -0.48
C GLY A 108 37.13 29.13 -1.68
N THR A 109 36.75 27.95 -2.14
CA THR A 109 35.74 27.76 -3.20
C THR A 109 34.42 27.33 -2.58
N SER A 110 33.32 28.01 -2.92
CA SER A 110 31.98 27.63 -2.46
C SER A 110 31.35 26.66 -3.47
N LEU A 111 31.33 25.38 -3.12
CA LEU A 111 30.68 24.33 -3.90
C LEU A 111 29.19 24.27 -3.58
N VAL A 112 28.37 24.17 -4.61
CA VAL A 112 26.91 24.04 -4.53
C VAL A 112 26.47 22.73 -5.18
N PHE A 113 25.65 21.95 -4.48
CA PHE A 113 25.05 20.71 -5.01
C PHE A 113 23.65 20.49 -4.45
N SER A 114 22.81 19.73 -5.16
CA SER A 114 21.42 19.49 -4.75
C SER A 114 21.34 18.44 -3.66
N GLN A 115 20.44 18.64 -2.70
CA GLN A 115 20.06 17.60 -1.75
C GLN A 115 19.41 16.40 -2.45
N ALA A 116 18.59 16.62 -3.48
CA ALA A 116 17.93 15.53 -4.20
C ALA A 116 18.94 14.60 -4.89
N ASP A 117 20.02 15.15 -5.44
CA ASP A 117 21.09 14.37 -6.06
C ASP A 117 21.87 13.57 -5.02
N LEU A 118 22.18 14.19 -3.86
CA LEU A 118 22.82 13.51 -2.74
C LEU A 118 21.95 12.35 -2.21
N ASP A 119 20.65 12.60 -2.03
CA ASP A 119 19.69 11.61 -1.57
C ASP A 119 19.60 10.45 -2.57
N SER A 120 19.54 10.74 -3.87
CA SER A 120 19.49 9.73 -4.94
C SER A 120 20.71 8.79 -4.90
N VAL A 121 21.91 9.37 -4.81
CA VAL A 121 23.16 8.59 -4.71
C VAL A 121 23.19 7.78 -3.41
N THR A 122 22.84 8.40 -2.29
CA THR A 122 22.86 7.78 -0.96
C THR A 122 21.88 6.60 -0.87
N ILE A 123 20.63 6.80 -1.29
CA ILE A 123 19.59 5.77 -1.32
C ILE A 123 20.03 4.58 -2.17
N SER A 124 20.63 4.83 -3.34
CA SER A 124 21.12 3.77 -4.22
C SER A 124 22.24 2.96 -3.57
N VAL A 125 23.20 3.61 -2.90
CA VAL A 125 24.29 2.92 -2.21
C VAL A 125 23.76 2.09 -1.04
N LEU A 126 22.90 2.68 -0.21
CA LEU A 126 22.26 2.01 0.93
C LEU A 126 21.42 0.81 0.47
N ALA A 127 20.63 0.94 -0.58
CA ALA A 127 19.86 -0.16 -1.16
C ALA A 127 20.76 -1.29 -1.67
N LYS A 128 21.89 -0.95 -2.30
CA LYS A 128 22.87 -1.94 -2.77
C LYS A 128 23.53 -2.69 -1.62
N LEU A 129 23.85 -1.99 -0.52
CA LEU A 129 24.45 -2.61 0.68
C LEU A 129 23.48 -3.56 1.38
N ALA A 130 22.19 -3.22 1.44
CA ALA A 130 21.17 -4.07 2.07
C ALA A 130 20.82 -5.31 1.23
N GLY A 131 21.10 -5.29 -0.07
CA GLY A 131 20.84 -6.41 -0.98
C GLY A 131 19.40 -6.48 -1.49
N GLU A 132 19.15 -7.41 -2.42
CA GLU A 132 17.90 -7.47 -3.19
C GLU A 132 16.66 -7.84 -2.37
N GLN A 133 16.86 -8.51 -1.23
CA GLN A 133 15.78 -8.99 -0.36
C GLN A 133 15.32 -7.93 0.65
N ALA A 134 15.96 -6.77 0.69
CA ALA A 134 15.60 -5.66 1.56
C ALA A 134 14.89 -4.54 0.79
N ALA A 135 14.09 -3.77 1.52
CA ALA A 135 13.50 -2.52 1.08
C ALA A 135 13.89 -1.41 2.06
N LEU A 136 14.43 -0.31 1.53
CA LEU A 136 14.78 0.89 2.30
C LEU A 136 13.53 1.73 2.56
N LEU A 137 13.41 2.31 3.74
CA LEU A 137 12.49 3.39 4.06
C LEU A 137 13.17 4.73 3.74
N PRO A 138 12.84 5.40 2.62
CA PRO A 138 13.60 6.58 2.17
C PRO A 138 13.58 7.73 3.18
N GLU A 139 12.47 7.92 3.89
CA GLU A 139 12.28 8.95 4.91
C GLU A 139 13.15 8.75 6.16
N SER A 140 13.68 7.54 6.36
CA SER A 140 14.54 7.21 7.50
C SER A 140 16.02 7.55 7.27
N VAL A 141 16.39 7.89 6.02
CA VAL A 141 17.77 8.10 5.63
C VAL A 141 18.34 9.36 6.29
N LYS A 142 19.47 9.18 6.98
CA LYS A 142 20.27 10.27 7.55
C LYS A 142 21.68 10.19 6.99
N VAL A 143 22.22 11.35 6.63
CA VAL A 143 23.56 11.48 6.04
C VAL A 143 24.39 12.40 6.91
N GLU A 144 25.57 11.93 7.27
CA GLU A 144 26.61 12.71 7.92
C GLU A 144 27.77 12.88 6.92
N GLU A 145 28.08 14.13 6.62
CA GLU A 145 29.19 14.47 5.74
C GLU A 145 30.50 14.56 6.53
N GLY A 146 31.53 13.90 6.00
CA GLY A 146 32.90 14.07 6.46
C GLY A 146 33.63 15.21 5.74
N ASP A 147 34.94 15.24 5.94
CA ASP A 147 35.80 16.27 5.36
C ASP A 147 35.76 16.26 3.83
N TRP A 148 35.73 17.47 3.27
CA TRP A 148 35.73 17.69 1.83
C TRP A 148 37.15 17.92 1.32
N SER A 149 37.45 17.33 0.16
CA SER A 149 38.70 17.50 -0.56
C SER A 149 38.47 17.85 -2.03
N VAL A 150 39.48 18.43 -2.67
CA VAL A 150 39.46 18.83 -4.08
C VAL A 150 40.49 18.01 -4.84
N GLY A 151 40.09 17.44 -5.97
CA GLY A 151 40.98 16.75 -6.89
C GLY A 151 41.97 17.70 -7.57
N SER A 152 43.02 17.15 -8.16
CA SER A 152 44.11 17.91 -8.77
C SER A 152 43.67 18.87 -9.88
N SER A 153 42.60 18.55 -10.60
CA SER A 153 42.04 19.40 -11.67
C SER A 153 41.23 20.60 -11.15
N GLY A 154 40.89 20.64 -9.86
CA GLY A 154 39.95 21.64 -9.31
C GLY A 154 38.49 21.46 -9.75
N ARG A 155 38.20 20.42 -10.55
CA ARG A 155 36.86 20.15 -11.12
C ARG A 155 36.08 19.08 -10.34
N LEU A 156 36.77 18.32 -9.50
CA LEU A 156 36.20 17.20 -8.76
C LEU A 156 36.35 17.44 -7.27
N PHE A 157 35.27 17.25 -6.53
CA PHE A 157 35.24 17.36 -5.09
C PHE A 157 34.82 16.02 -4.50
N PHE A 158 35.42 15.64 -3.37
CA PHE A 158 35.19 14.35 -2.74
C PHE A 158 34.89 14.55 -1.27
N SER A 159 33.94 13.77 -0.76
CA SER A 159 33.66 13.67 0.68
C SER A 159 33.33 12.22 1.02
N ASN A 160 33.79 11.80 2.20
CA ASN A 160 33.37 10.54 2.80
C ASN A 160 32.06 10.78 3.54
N LEU A 161 31.06 9.97 3.25
CA LEU A 161 29.76 10.05 3.92
C LEU A 161 29.56 8.83 4.80
N THR A 162 28.94 9.07 5.94
CA THR A 162 28.32 8.04 6.76
C THR A 162 26.82 8.18 6.60
N ALA A 163 26.18 7.19 5.98
CA ALA A 163 24.73 7.17 5.80
C ALA A 163 24.11 6.05 6.63
N ARG A 164 22.97 6.35 7.25
CA ARG A 164 22.17 5.38 7.99
C ARG A 164 20.75 5.36 7.46
N GLY A 165 20.21 4.18 7.22
CA GLY A 165 18.82 3.98 6.79
C GLY A 165 18.17 2.83 7.54
N GLN A 166 16.85 2.85 7.61
CA GLN A 166 16.02 1.75 8.11
C GLN A 166 15.53 0.89 6.94
N PHE A 167 15.57 -0.42 7.13
CA PHE A 167 15.25 -1.41 6.13
C PHE A 167 14.31 -2.46 6.70
N TYR A 168 13.51 -3.04 5.82
CA TYR A 168 12.69 -4.19 6.13
C TYR A 168 12.82 -5.25 5.03
N SER A 169 12.54 -6.51 5.38
CA SER A 169 12.56 -7.61 4.42
C SER A 169 11.41 -7.49 3.42
N ARG A 170 11.68 -7.74 2.14
CA ARG A 170 10.63 -7.83 1.11
C ARG A 170 9.79 -9.06 1.35
N LEU A 171 8.55 -8.85 1.78
CA LEU A 171 7.65 -9.94 2.15
C LEU A 171 6.96 -10.53 0.91
N PRO A 172 6.93 -11.87 0.74
CA PRO A 172 6.29 -12.54 -0.39
C PRO A 172 4.75 -12.64 -0.21
N LEU A 173 4.09 -11.49 -0.06
CA LEU A 173 2.66 -11.38 0.29
C LEU A 173 1.74 -12.18 -0.63
N HIS A 174 2.07 -12.29 -1.92
CA HIS A 174 1.30 -13.08 -2.88
C HIS A 174 1.26 -14.57 -2.49
N TYR A 175 2.41 -15.15 -2.15
CA TYR A 175 2.50 -16.56 -1.74
C TYR A 175 1.82 -16.78 -0.39
N TRP A 176 2.01 -15.87 0.55
CA TRP A 176 1.36 -15.94 1.87
C TRP A 176 -0.16 -15.88 1.75
N SER A 177 -0.71 -15.12 0.79
CA SER A 177 -2.15 -15.12 0.51
C SER A 177 -2.70 -16.50 0.18
N GLN A 178 -1.93 -17.35 -0.49
CA GLN A 178 -2.35 -18.70 -0.84
C GLN A 178 -2.32 -19.61 0.38
N GLU A 179 -1.29 -19.47 1.21
CA GLU A 179 -1.07 -20.26 2.41
C GLU A 179 -2.17 -20.04 3.48
N VAL A 180 -2.63 -18.79 3.64
CA VAL A 180 -3.58 -18.41 4.69
C VAL A 180 -5.06 -18.54 4.30
N ALA A 181 -5.35 -18.73 3.00
CA ALA A 181 -6.71 -18.79 2.49
C ALA A 181 -7.50 -19.95 3.12
N GLY A 182 -8.70 -19.65 3.65
CA GLY A 182 -9.56 -20.65 4.28
C GLY A 182 -9.12 -21.12 5.68
N ARG A 183 -7.99 -20.64 6.22
CA ARG A 183 -7.52 -21.01 7.57
C ARG A 183 -8.19 -20.16 8.67
N PRO A 184 -8.32 -20.68 9.90
CA PRO A 184 -8.79 -19.90 11.05
C PRO A 184 -7.89 -18.71 11.36
N ILE A 185 -8.45 -17.58 11.81
CA ILE A 185 -7.68 -16.36 12.14
C ILE A 185 -6.52 -16.65 13.09
N LYS A 186 -6.75 -17.40 14.19
CA LYS A 186 -5.70 -17.72 15.18
C LYS A 186 -4.51 -18.44 14.55
N GLU A 187 -4.79 -19.37 13.64
CA GLU A 187 -3.75 -20.12 12.92
C GLU A 187 -3.01 -19.21 11.94
N VAL A 188 -3.72 -18.33 11.24
CA VAL A 188 -3.12 -17.37 10.30
C VAL A 188 -2.23 -16.37 11.01
N THR A 189 -2.66 -15.84 12.16
CA THR A 189 -1.81 -14.97 12.98
C THR A 189 -0.53 -15.69 13.38
N GLN A 190 -0.63 -16.93 13.86
CA GLN A 190 0.56 -17.72 14.22
C GLN A 190 1.49 -17.95 13.01
N ILE A 191 0.94 -18.44 11.89
CA ILE A 191 1.70 -18.72 10.66
C ILE A 191 2.48 -17.49 10.20
N LEU A 192 1.82 -16.32 10.18
CA LEU A 192 2.41 -15.09 9.68
C LEU A 192 3.40 -14.47 10.69
N SER A 193 3.09 -14.53 11.99
CA SER A 193 4.00 -14.07 13.05
C SER A 193 5.28 -14.89 13.14
N ASP A 194 5.23 -16.17 12.77
CA ASP A 194 6.42 -17.04 12.74
C ASP A 194 7.25 -16.86 11.45
N LYS A 195 6.83 -16.01 10.48
CA LYS A 195 7.60 -15.77 9.25
C LYS A 195 8.79 -14.82 9.51
N PRO A 196 9.93 -15.05 8.85
CA PRO A 196 11.06 -14.12 8.92
C PRO A 196 10.68 -12.74 8.37
N GLY A 197 11.14 -11.69 9.05
CA GLY A 197 10.90 -10.30 8.66
C GLY A 197 9.51 -9.76 9.06
N VAL A 198 8.75 -10.49 9.87
CA VAL A 198 7.47 -10.05 10.43
C VAL A 198 7.64 -9.76 11.92
N ASP A 199 7.27 -8.55 12.34
CA ASP A 199 7.22 -8.14 13.75
C ASP A 199 5.81 -8.35 14.31
N LYS A 200 4.79 -7.83 13.62
CA LYS A 200 3.40 -7.90 14.08
C LYS A 200 2.42 -8.15 12.94
N VAL A 201 1.34 -8.86 13.25
CA VAL A 201 0.24 -9.16 12.32
C VAL A 201 -1.08 -8.69 12.90
N GLU A 202 -1.83 -7.89 12.14
CA GLU A 202 -3.20 -7.50 12.47
C GLU A 202 -4.18 -7.97 11.40
N ILE A 203 -5.23 -8.66 11.79
CA ILE A 203 -6.23 -9.21 10.86
C ILE A 203 -7.59 -8.57 11.16
N ARG A 204 -8.20 -7.97 10.13
CA ARG A 204 -9.55 -7.38 10.21
C ARG A 204 -10.44 -8.00 9.15
N LEU A 205 -11.60 -8.52 9.56
CA LEU A 205 -12.61 -9.06 8.66
C LEU A 205 -13.70 -8.02 8.40
N TYR A 206 -14.15 -7.93 7.15
CA TYR A 206 -15.24 -7.07 6.72
C TYR A 206 -16.36 -7.88 6.05
N PRO A 207 -17.64 -7.55 6.31
CA PRO A 207 -18.08 -6.52 7.27
C PRO A 207 -17.79 -6.89 8.73
N PHE A 208 -17.59 -5.90 9.59
CA PHE A 208 -16.99 -6.06 10.93
C PHE A 208 -17.82 -6.92 11.90
N PHE A 209 -19.10 -7.16 11.60
CA PHE A 209 -19.98 -8.05 12.36
C PHE A 209 -19.60 -9.55 12.24
N PHE A 210 -18.61 -9.87 11.42
CA PHE A 210 -18.03 -11.21 11.22
C PHE A 210 -16.71 -11.41 12.00
N SER A 211 -16.47 -10.68 13.09
CA SER A 211 -15.19 -10.70 13.82
C SER A 211 -15.15 -11.70 14.98
N ASN A 212 -15.43 -12.99 14.72
CA ASN A 212 -15.21 -14.05 15.73
C ASN A 212 -13.87 -14.77 15.51
N ILE A 213 -13.16 -15.12 16.59
CA ILE A 213 -11.82 -15.74 16.56
C ILE A 213 -11.82 -17.13 15.88
N SER A 214 -12.95 -17.82 15.90
CA SER A 214 -13.19 -19.11 15.22
C SER A 214 -13.46 -18.97 13.72
N GLN A 215 -13.53 -17.74 13.20
CA GLN A 215 -13.83 -17.48 11.81
C GLN A 215 -12.60 -17.68 10.92
N LYS A 216 -12.85 -18.18 9.71
CA LYS A 216 -11.83 -18.49 8.71
C LYS A 216 -11.62 -17.30 7.77
N ILE A 217 -10.38 -17.11 7.35
CA ILE A 217 -10.03 -16.22 6.23
C ILE A 217 -10.80 -16.69 4.97
N PRO A 218 -11.26 -15.78 4.11
CA PRO A 218 -11.92 -16.14 2.85
C PRO A 218 -11.06 -17.12 2.05
N LYS A 219 -11.69 -18.12 1.42
CA LYS A 219 -10.97 -19.06 0.53
C LYS A 219 -10.53 -18.39 -0.77
N ASN A 220 -11.29 -17.39 -1.24
CA ASN A 220 -10.95 -16.66 -2.43
C ASN A 220 -9.88 -15.60 -2.12
N GLN A 221 -8.73 -15.71 -2.78
CA GLN A 221 -7.58 -14.84 -2.62
C GLN A 221 -7.88 -13.38 -3.00
N SER A 222 -8.79 -13.11 -3.94
CA SER A 222 -9.14 -11.72 -4.30
C SER A 222 -9.78 -10.94 -3.14
N ASN A 223 -10.22 -11.65 -2.10
CA ASN A 223 -10.80 -11.07 -0.90
C ASN A 223 -9.80 -10.99 0.26
N ILE A 224 -8.55 -11.39 0.05
CA ILE A 224 -7.47 -11.25 1.02
C ILE A 224 -6.60 -10.09 0.56
N ARG A 225 -6.48 -9.07 1.39
CA ARG A 225 -5.73 -7.85 1.09
C ARG A 225 -4.63 -7.68 2.11
N PHE A 226 -3.38 -7.79 1.68
CA PHE A 226 -2.24 -7.46 2.52
C PHE A 226 -1.92 -5.97 2.45
N THR A 227 -1.58 -5.40 3.59
CA THR A 227 -1.03 -4.04 3.70
C THR A 227 0.24 -4.10 4.55
N LEU A 228 1.25 -3.33 4.17
CA LEU A 228 2.45 -3.13 4.99
C LEU A 228 2.23 -1.89 5.85
N ASP A 229 2.48 -2.02 7.15
CA ASP A 229 2.46 -0.92 8.10
C ASP A 229 3.89 -0.61 8.53
N THR A 230 4.46 0.45 7.96
CA THR A 230 5.84 0.87 8.20
C THR A 230 5.95 2.01 9.22
N ASN A 231 4.84 2.37 9.87
CA ASN A 231 4.80 3.41 10.91
C ASN A 231 5.06 2.85 12.33
#